data_AF-A0A6V8L1K0-F1
#
_entry.id   AF-A0A6V8L1K0-F1
#
_cell.length_a   1.000
_cell.length_b   1.000
_cell.length_c   1.000
_cell.angle_alpha   90.00
_cell.angle_beta   90.00
_cell.angle_gamma   90.00
#
_symmetry.space_group_name_H-M   'P 1'
#
loop_
_entity.id
_entity.type
_entity.pdbx_description
1 polymer ?
#
loop_
_entity_poly.entity_id
_entity_poly.type
_entity_poly.pdbx_seq_one_letter_code
_entity_poly.pdbx_strand_id
1 'polypeptide(L)'
;MLIGRAAVVLDIPAWQLLGDAEVITTSLAVLVGFLLWRRHVGSWVALAISSLALVTWADPRKAFEVVTLAVFVPWALETFGKPPRARMHWLLSGLLAGLMVLVYQAWIIYAVFGIVALMVVTFRAETDRKAYVRRLALVVAVAFVVSCWYVVPYVWAMLTQNGELVSDLYVSPGINSGLFPFLEFTPIGMLQLVGLVGLVWFYRSVWWARPLLFLLVGVYAYRLIAQVRFILSEHTFFLHYTARLYTVLLTTAGVLVLTHVAPIVLRRVRLVPPRVGAAAVLAVALAWAGAEYTQAWMPKANAAVFTGPNYAALAHLEPLPGGGYPRFAPKGDERRAWFPVTQIEKAVDAVKGPDARPVTLTADERLFSFLPWRMYVAIPVEGAGSLSRWTERRAEVTRLAQTADPDAFAAASADTKFGPIDVFVLRKQPDGWQWDDVRFQPAQFSAAHWTVVDVPQDYVVVIRK
;
A
#
# COMPACT_ATOMS: atom_id res chain seq x y z
N MET A 1 10.84 6.45 0.27
CA MET A 1 11.88 7.45 -0.05
C MET A 1 12.41 8.20 1.18
N LEU A 2 11.55 8.77 2.04
CA LEU A 2 12.02 9.52 3.23
C LEU A 2 12.75 8.64 4.26
N ILE A 3 12.24 7.44 4.56
CA ILE A 3 12.89 6.50 5.48
C ILE A 3 14.30 6.13 5.00
N GLY A 4 14.45 5.83 3.70
CA GLY A 4 15.77 5.55 3.12
C GLY A 4 16.74 6.74 3.17
N ARG A 5 16.25 7.98 3.03
CA ARG A 5 17.09 9.17 3.22
C ARG A 5 17.48 9.38 4.67
N ALA A 6 16.54 9.18 5.61
CA ALA A 6 16.82 9.23 7.04
C ALA A 6 17.83 8.16 7.45
N ALA A 7 17.71 6.95 6.91
CA ALA A 7 18.66 5.85 7.09
C ALA A 7 20.09 6.25 6.71
N VAL A 8 20.25 6.90 5.54
CA VAL A 8 21.56 7.42 5.09
C VAL A 8 22.10 8.51 6.00
N VAL A 9 21.25 9.44 6.47
CA VAL A 9 21.67 10.54 7.35
C VAL A 9 22.04 10.06 8.75
N LEU A 10 21.31 9.06 9.25
CA LEU A 10 21.51 8.50 10.58
C LEU A 10 22.57 7.39 10.61
N ASP A 11 23.05 6.95 9.45
CA ASP A 11 23.91 5.77 9.28
C ASP A 11 23.31 4.51 9.94
N ILE A 12 22.00 4.32 9.76
CA ILE A 12 21.24 3.18 10.30
C ILE A 12 20.55 2.48 9.14
N PRO A 13 20.58 1.13 9.05
CA PRO A 13 19.87 0.40 8.01
C PRO A 13 18.37 0.75 7.96
N ALA A 14 17.85 1.04 6.77
CA ALA A 14 16.48 1.53 6.60
C ALA A 14 15.40 0.59 7.18
N TRP A 15 15.64 -0.71 7.16
CA TRP A 15 14.73 -1.71 7.72
C TRP A 15 14.56 -1.58 9.24
N GLN A 16 15.56 -1.03 9.97
CA GLN A 16 15.46 -0.80 11.41
C GLN A 16 14.55 0.40 11.74
N LEU A 17 14.47 1.39 10.84
CA LEU A 17 13.67 2.60 11.03
C LEU A 17 12.19 2.41 10.64
N LEU A 18 11.85 1.30 9.98
CA LEU A 18 10.52 1.09 9.40
C LEU A 18 9.41 1.05 10.46
N GLY A 19 9.63 0.32 11.56
CA GLY A 19 8.64 0.18 12.62
C GLY A 19 8.26 1.53 13.25
N ASP A 20 9.26 2.32 13.63
CA ASP A 20 9.02 3.65 14.21
C ASP A 20 8.33 4.59 13.23
N ALA A 21 8.73 4.55 11.96
CA ALA A 21 8.10 5.36 10.91
C ALA A 21 6.63 4.99 10.69
N GLU A 22 6.28 3.70 10.73
CA GLU A 22 4.89 3.23 10.63
C GLU A 22 4.05 3.70 11.81
N VAL A 23 4.58 3.63 13.03
CA VAL A 23 3.90 4.09 14.26
C VAL A 23 3.61 5.59 14.21
N ILE A 24 4.62 6.39 13.87
CA ILE A 24 4.48 7.86 13.75
C ILE A 24 3.46 8.21 12.67
N THR A 25 3.55 7.58 11.50
CA THR A 25 2.67 7.87 10.35
C THR A 25 1.22 7.48 10.66
N THR A 26 1.00 6.34 11.30
CA THR A 26 -0.34 5.90 11.71
C THR A 26 -0.94 6.82 12.77
N SER A 27 -0.13 7.26 13.73
CA SER A 27 -0.58 8.20 14.77
C SER A 27 -0.92 9.58 14.16
N LEU A 28 -0.13 10.03 13.17
CA LEU A 28 -0.42 11.24 12.42
C LEU A 28 -1.75 11.15 11.66
N ALA A 29 -2.15 9.97 11.18
CA ALA A 29 -3.44 9.78 10.51
C ALA A 29 -4.63 10.13 11.42
N VAL A 30 -4.59 9.77 12.70
CA VAL A 30 -5.64 10.15 13.67
C VAL A 30 -5.71 11.65 13.83
N LEU A 31 -4.55 12.29 14.00
CA LEU A 31 -4.47 13.73 14.20
C LEU A 31 -4.99 14.50 12.98
N VAL A 32 -4.53 14.13 11.78
CA VAL A 32 -4.93 14.77 10.53
C VAL A 32 -6.42 14.54 10.25
N GLY A 33 -6.90 13.31 10.40
CA GLY A 33 -8.34 13.00 10.29
C GLY A 33 -9.16 13.83 11.27
N PHE A 34 -8.72 13.93 12.53
CA PHE A 34 -9.40 14.72 13.56
C PHE A 34 -9.48 16.18 13.16
N LEU A 35 -8.36 16.80 12.80
CA LEU A 35 -8.30 18.22 12.43
C LEU A 35 -9.20 18.56 11.23
N LEU A 36 -9.27 17.67 10.23
CA LEU A 36 -10.14 17.85 9.07
C LEU A 36 -11.62 17.69 9.46
N TRP A 37 -11.99 16.65 10.21
CA TRP A 37 -13.37 16.46 10.64
C TRP A 37 -13.86 17.54 11.61
N ARG A 38 -12.99 18.10 12.45
CA ARG A 38 -13.31 19.21 13.37
C ARG A 38 -13.87 20.44 12.66
N ARG A 39 -13.56 20.61 11.38
CA ARG A 39 -14.12 21.69 10.54
C ARG A 39 -15.62 21.57 10.36
N HIS A 40 -16.20 20.38 10.50
CA HIS A 40 -17.62 20.14 10.26
C HIS A 40 -18.40 19.58 11.44
N VAL A 41 -17.75 18.85 12.35
CA VAL A 41 -18.41 18.19 13.48
C VAL A 41 -17.78 18.57 14.83
N GLY A 42 -18.48 18.25 15.93
CA GLY A 42 -17.99 18.46 17.29
C GLY A 42 -16.74 17.61 17.60
N SER A 43 -15.98 17.98 18.63
CA SER A 43 -14.69 17.35 18.96
C SER A 43 -14.80 15.84 19.15
N TRP A 44 -15.81 15.43 19.91
CA TRP A 44 -16.07 14.03 20.21
C TRP A 44 -16.38 13.22 18.95
N VAL A 45 -17.12 13.80 18.01
CA VAL A 45 -17.49 13.15 16.74
C VAL A 45 -16.29 13.03 15.82
N ALA A 46 -15.51 14.10 15.68
CA ALA A 46 -14.29 14.08 14.87
C ALA A 46 -13.30 13.02 15.37
N LEU A 47 -13.14 12.92 16.71
CA LEU A 47 -12.25 11.93 17.31
C LEU A 47 -12.78 10.51 17.13
N ALA A 48 -14.09 10.29 17.31
CA ALA A 48 -14.72 8.99 17.08
C ALA A 48 -14.59 8.52 15.61
N ILE A 49 -14.80 9.40 14.64
CA ILE A 49 -14.60 9.08 13.22
C ILE A 49 -13.14 8.70 12.98
N SER A 50 -12.20 9.49 13.48
CA SER A 50 -10.77 9.28 13.24
C SER A 50 -10.24 8.01 13.90
N SER A 51 -10.71 7.67 15.10
CA SER A 51 -10.30 6.45 15.80
C SER A 51 -10.96 5.20 15.21
N LEU A 52 -12.26 5.23 14.90
CA LEU A 52 -12.96 4.07 14.34
C LEU A 52 -12.59 3.79 12.88
N ALA A 53 -12.18 4.82 12.13
CA ALA A 53 -11.56 4.64 10.82
C ALA A 53 -10.23 3.85 10.89
N LEU A 54 -9.46 3.98 11.98
CA LEU A 54 -8.29 3.13 12.19
C LEU A 54 -8.67 1.69 12.51
N VAL A 55 -9.62 1.48 13.43
CA VAL A 55 -10.08 0.12 13.83
C VAL A 55 -10.55 -0.67 12.62
N THR A 56 -11.27 -0.03 11.70
CA THR A 56 -11.79 -0.67 10.48
C THR A 56 -10.71 -1.06 9.47
N TRP A 57 -9.55 -0.41 9.49
CA TRP A 57 -8.43 -0.73 8.61
C TRP A 57 -7.48 -1.76 9.22
N ALA A 58 -7.01 -1.53 10.45
CA ALA A 58 -6.17 -2.42 11.26
C ALA A 58 -5.01 -3.14 10.50
N ASP A 59 -4.31 -2.44 9.61
CA ASP A 59 -3.10 -2.94 8.93
C ASP A 59 -2.00 -1.86 8.95
N PRO A 60 -1.08 -1.93 9.93
CA PRO A 60 -0.11 -0.86 10.15
C PRO A 60 0.99 -0.78 9.08
N ARG A 61 1.24 -1.86 8.34
CA ARG A 61 2.23 -1.91 7.25
C ARG A 61 1.88 -0.97 6.10
N LYS A 62 0.63 -0.51 6.09
CA LYS A 62 0.05 0.38 5.09
C LYS A 62 -0.16 1.79 5.64
N ALA A 63 0.72 2.25 6.54
CA ALA A 63 0.57 3.53 7.22
C ALA A 63 0.36 4.74 6.26
N PHE A 64 0.99 4.73 5.09
CA PHE A 64 0.79 5.74 4.05
C PHE A 64 -0.60 5.69 3.40
N GLU A 65 -1.19 4.50 3.25
CA GLU A 65 -2.56 4.30 2.78
C GLU A 65 -3.57 4.77 3.85
N VAL A 66 -3.26 4.50 5.13
CA VAL A 66 -4.08 4.91 6.28
C VAL A 66 -4.16 6.42 6.42
N VAL A 67 -3.03 7.12 6.40
CA VAL A 67 -3.01 8.60 6.51
C VAL A 67 -3.70 9.27 5.33
N THR A 68 -3.51 8.75 4.11
CA THR A 68 -4.19 9.30 2.93
C THR A 68 -5.69 9.03 2.96
N LEU A 69 -6.14 7.88 3.48
CA LEU A 69 -7.56 7.60 3.66
C LEU A 69 -8.22 8.52 4.70
N ALA A 70 -7.52 8.80 5.81
CA ALA A 70 -7.96 9.73 6.84
C ALA A 70 -8.16 11.16 6.29
N VAL A 71 -7.33 11.56 5.30
CA VAL A 71 -7.48 12.82 4.57
C VAL A 71 -8.59 12.74 3.52
N PHE A 72 -8.64 11.64 2.77
CA PHE A 72 -9.44 11.49 1.56
C PHE A 72 -10.92 11.77 1.79
N VAL A 73 -11.54 11.16 2.81
CA VAL A 73 -12.99 11.29 3.03
C VAL A 73 -13.40 12.74 3.31
N PRO A 74 -12.89 13.43 4.35
CA PRO A 74 -13.25 14.83 4.58
C PRO A 74 -12.81 15.75 3.42
N TRP A 75 -11.67 15.48 2.78
CA TRP A 75 -11.23 16.23 1.60
C TRP A 75 -12.22 16.14 0.44
N ALA A 76 -12.73 14.95 0.12
CA ALA A 76 -13.68 14.75 -0.97
C ALA A 76 -15.00 15.49 -0.70
N LEU A 77 -15.47 15.47 0.55
CA LEU A 77 -16.66 16.20 0.99
C LEU A 77 -16.48 17.72 0.89
N GLU A 78 -15.33 18.26 1.32
CA GLU A 78 -15.04 19.69 1.26
C GLU A 78 -14.75 20.20 -0.15
N THR A 79 -14.17 19.34 -0.99
CA THR A 79 -13.71 19.72 -2.32
C THR A 79 -14.84 19.63 -3.35
N PHE A 80 -15.67 18.58 -3.30
CA PHE A 80 -16.69 18.34 -4.32
C PHE A 80 -18.12 18.52 -3.79
N GLY A 81 -18.31 18.56 -2.46
CA GLY A 81 -19.62 18.76 -1.83
C GLY A 81 -19.99 20.23 -1.60
N LYS A 82 -21.10 20.45 -0.90
CA LYS A 82 -21.56 21.77 -0.43
C LYS A 82 -21.77 21.73 1.09
N PRO A 83 -20.68 21.70 1.89
CA PRO A 83 -20.80 21.69 3.35
C PRO A 83 -21.51 22.95 3.86
N PRO A 84 -22.13 22.90 5.06
CA PRO A 84 -22.88 24.02 5.63
C PRO A 84 -21.97 25.17 6.08
N ARG A 85 -20.71 24.85 6.43
CA ARG A 85 -19.65 25.82 6.67
C ARG A 85 -18.89 26.10 5.37
N ALA A 86 -18.13 27.18 5.35
CA ALA A 86 -17.28 27.51 4.20
C ALA A 86 -16.41 26.32 3.79
N ARG A 87 -16.36 26.05 2.47
CA ARG A 87 -15.47 25.04 1.89
C ARG A 87 -14.02 25.35 2.22
N MET A 88 -13.20 24.32 2.26
CA MET A 88 -11.75 24.47 2.20
C MET A 88 -11.33 25.35 1.02
N HIS A 89 -10.37 26.25 1.27
CA HIS A 89 -9.77 27.08 0.24
C HIS A 89 -9.16 26.20 -0.85
N TRP A 90 -9.31 26.60 -2.12
CA TRP A 90 -8.87 25.80 -3.28
C TRP A 90 -7.38 25.44 -3.22
N LEU A 91 -6.55 26.34 -2.69
CA LEU A 91 -5.12 26.09 -2.52
C LEU A 91 -4.87 24.90 -1.59
N LEU A 92 -5.48 24.90 -0.39
CA LEU A 92 -5.32 23.80 0.56
C LEU A 92 -5.92 22.49 0.03
N SER A 93 -7.10 22.55 -0.60
CA SER A 93 -7.69 21.37 -1.26
C SER A 93 -6.79 20.79 -2.35
N GLY A 94 -6.13 21.65 -3.15
CA GLY A 94 -5.20 21.23 -4.19
C GLY A 94 -3.89 20.68 -3.62
N LEU A 95 -3.34 21.29 -2.57
CA LEU A 95 -2.15 20.80 -1.87
C LEU A 95 -2.40 19.38 -1.32
N LEU A 96 -3.53 19.16 -0.63
CA LEU A 96 -3.90 17.84 -0.12
C LEU A 96 -4.08 16.82 -1.25
N ALA A 97 -4.71 17.22 -2.36
CA ALA A 97 -4.89 16.35 -3.52
C ALA A 97 -3.55 15.95 -4.15
N GLY A 98 -2.64 16.91 -4.36
CA GLY A 98 -1.30 16.63 -4.88
C GLY A 98 -0.47 15.75 -3.95
N LEU A 99 -0.54 15.97 -2.64
CA LEU A 99 0.11 15.11 -1.65
C LEU A 99 -0.48 13.70 -1.64
N MET A 100 -1.81 13.54 -1.75
CA MET A 100 -2.41 12.22 -1.91
C MET A 100 -1.94 11.53 -3.19
N VAL A 101 -1.80 12.24 -4.31
CA VAL A 101 -1.26 11.66 -5.55
C VAL A 101 0.18 11.18 -5.37
N LEU A 102 1.00 11.90 -4.60
CA LEU A 102 2.40 11.52 -4.33
C LEU A 102 2.55 10.40 -3.31
N VAL A 103 1.63 10.29 -2.35
CA VAL A 103 1.72 9.33 -1.24
C VAL A 103 0.93 8.06 -1.54
N TYR A 104 -0.32 8.20 -1.95
CA TYR A 104 -1.21 7.09 -2.34
C TYR A 104 -2.45 7.58 -3.11
N GLN A 105 -2.37 7.54 -4.44
CA GLN A 105 -3.41 8.03 -5.36
C GLN A 105 -4.66 7.14 -5.41
N ALA A 106 -4.58 5.89 -4.93
CA ALA A 106 -5.58 4.88 -5.25
C ALA A 106 -6.98 5.20 -4.69
N TRP A 107 -7.09 5.91 -3.56
CA TRP A 107 -8.40 6.34 -3.02
C TRP A 107 -9.19 7.21 -3.99
N ILE A 108 -8.51 8.08 -4.72
CA ILE A 108 -9.13 8.93 -5.75
C ILE A 108 -9.63 8.06 -6.92
N ILE A 109 -8.83 7.07 -7.32
CA ILE A 109 -9.15 6.14 -8.42
C ILE A 109 -10.36 5.27 -8.04
N TYR A 110 -10.34 4.64 -6.86
CA TYR A 110 -11.42 3.76 -6.40
C TYR A 110 -12.75 4.52 -6.23
N ALA A 111 -12.70 5.80 -5.89
CA ALA A 111 -13.88 6.64 -5.71
C ALA A 111 -14.26 7.46 -6.94
N VAL A 112 -13.60 7.26 -8.10
CA VAL A 112 -13.72 8.17 -9.26
C VAL A 112 -15.17 8.37 -9.70
N PHE A 113 -15.96 7.30 -9.78
CA PHE A 113 -17.37 7.38 -10.16
C PHE A 113 -18.19 8.20 -9.16
N GLY A 114 -17.91 8.04 -7.86
CA GLY A 114 -18.59 8.79 -6.80
C GLY A 114 -18.19 10.26 -6.78
N ILE A 115 -16.91 10.55 -6.99
CA ILE A 115 -16.36 11.90 -7.12
C ILE A 115 -16.99 12.63 -8.33
N VAL A 116 -17.07 11.98 -9.49
CA VAL A 116 -17.71 12.54 -10.70
C VAL A 116 -19.19 12.79 -10.46
N ALA A 117 -19.93 11.83 -9.89
CA ALA A 117 -21.34 11.99 -9.57
C ALA A 117 -21.58 13.16 -8.61
N LEU A 118 -20.74 13.28 -7.57
CA LEU A 118 -20.79 14.37 -6.62
C LEU A 118 -20.47 15.71 -7.28
N MET A 119 -19.47 15.78 -8.16
CA MET A 119 -19.15 17.00 -8.91
C MET A 119 -20.34 17.47 -9.76
N VAL A 120 -20.97 16.57 -10.51
CA VAL A 120 -22.12 16.89 -11.39
C VAL A 120 -23.32 17.35 -10.56
N VAL A 121 -23.61 16.66 -9.47
CA VAL A 121 -24.73 17.01 -8.60
C VAL A 121 -24.52 18.38 -7.94
N THR A 122 -23.32 18.62 -7.39
CA THR A 122 -23.00 19.89 -6.76
C THR A 122 -23.02 21.03 -7.78
N PHE A 123 -22.43 20.83 -8.97
CA PHE A 123 -22.49 21.81 -10.05
C PHE A 123 -23.93 22.21 -10.39
N ARG A 124 -24.85 21.24 -10.50
CA ARG A 124 -26.26 21.51 -10.78
C ARG A 124 -26.96 22.27 -9.65
N ALA A 125 -26.54 22.04 -8.41
CA ALA A 125 -27.12 22.68 -7.22
C ALA A 125 -26.49 24.05 -6.89
N GLU A 126 -25.42 24.46 -7.57
CA GLU A 126 -24.80 25.75 -7.33
C GLU A 126 -25.49 26.90 -8.06
N THR A 127 -25.61 28.01 -7.35
CA THR A 127 -26.11 29.29 -7.88
C THR A 127 -25.09 29.90 -8.83
N ASP A 128 -23.81 29.95 -8.41
CA ASP A 128 -22.69 30.36 -9.26
C ASP A 128 -21.88 29.14 -9.74
N ARG A 129 -22.32 28.61 -10.88
CA ARG A 129 -21.67 27.47 -11.55
C ARG A 129 -20.27 27.80 -12.05
N LYS A 130 -20.02 29.05 -12.47
CA LYS A 130 -18.71 29.48 -13.00
C LYS A 130 -17.69 29.52 -11.86
N ALA A 131 -18.05 30.05 -10.70
CA ALA A 131 -17.19 30.05 -9.53
C ALA A 131 -16.85 28.61 -9.07
N TYR A 132 -17.83 27.70 -9.10
CA TYR A 132 -17.58 26.30 -8.76
C TYR A 132 -16.59 25.62 -9.71
N VAL A 133 -16.78 25.78 -11.03
CA VAL A 133 -15.85 25.22 -12.03
C VAL A 133 -14.46 25.86 -11.91
N ARG A 134 -14.37 27.18 -11.75
CA ARG A 134 -13.10 27.89 -11.51
C ARG A 134 -12.39 27.34 -10.27
N ARG A 135 -13.12 27.10 -9.19
CA ARG A 135 -12.56 26.50 -7.97
C ARG A 135 -11.98 25.13 -8.24
N LEU A 136 -12.72 24.25 -8.92
CA LEU A 136 -12.23 22.90 -9.24
C LEU A 136 -11.00 22.94 -10.15
N ALA A 137 -11.00 23.83 -11.15
CA ALA A 137 -9.84 24.03 -12.02
C ALA A 137 -8.60 24.47 -11.23
N LEU A 138 -8.75 25.38 -10.27
CA LEU A 138 -7.66 25.81 -9.38
C LEU A 138 -7.18 24.69 -8.46
N VAL A 139 -8.08 23.86 -7.92
CA VAL A 139 -7.71 22.68 -7.13
C VAL A 139 -6.88 21.71 -7.97
N VAL A 140 -7.32 21.40 -9.19
CA VAL A 140 -6.61 20.51 -10.11
C VAL A 140 -5.25 21.10 -10.51
N ALA A 141 -5.18 22.41 -10.79
CA ALA A 141 -3.93 23.07 -11.15
C ALA A 141 -2.89 22.99 -10.01
N VAL A 142 -3.29 23.26 -8.77
CA VAL A 142 -2.39 23.12 -7.61
C VAL A 142 -1.99 21.68 -7.39
N ALA A 143 -2.94 20.73 -7.44
CA ALA A 143 -2.65 19.31 -7.28
C ALA A 143 -1.64 18.82 -8.33
N PHE A 144 -1.78 19.29 -9.57
CA PHE A 144 -0.84 19.01 -10.65
C PHE A 144 0.53 19.63 -10.37
N VAL A 145 0.63 20.92 -10.02
CA VAL A 145 1.93 21.56 -9.69
C VAL A 145 2.65 20.84 -8.55
N VAL A 146 1.93 20.40 -7.52
CA VAL A 146 2.52 19.65 -6.40
C VAL A 146 3.03 18.28 -6.83
N SER A 147 2.30 17.59 -7.71
CA SER A 147 2.58 16.20 -8.09
C SER A 147 3.33 16.03 -9.42
N CYS A 148 3.54 17.11 -10.19
CA CYS A 148 4.02 17.03 -11.58
C CYS A 148 5.41 16.41 -11.70
N TRP A 149 6.29 16.63 -10.72
CA TRP A 149 7.64 16.06 -10.69
C TRP A 149 7.64 14.52 -10.61
N TYR A 150 6.53 13.92 -10.20
CA TYR A 150 6.30 12.47 -10.25
C TYR A 150 5.41 12.08 -11.42
N VAL A 151 4.24 12.72 -11.56
CA VAL A 151 3.21 12.35 -12.53
C VAL A 151 3.68 12.54 -13.97
N VAL A 152 4.34 13.67 -14.29
CA VAL A 152 4.75 13.97 -15.68
C VAL A 152 5.83 12.98 -16.14
N PRO A 153 6.94 12.76 -15.40
CA PRO A 153 7.92 11.75 -15.80
C PRO A 153 7.35 10.35 -15.87
N TYR A 154 6.48 9.97 -14.93
CA TYR A 154 5.86 8.65 -14.92
C TYR A 154 4.97 8.43 -16.15
N VAL A 155 4.04 9.35 -16.44
CA VAL A 155 3.15 9.26 -17.61
C VAL A 155 3.95 9.30 -18.91
N TRP A 156 4.95 10.18 -18.99
CA TRP A 156 5.85 10.23 -20.14
C TRP A 156 6.56 8.89 -20.36
N ALA A 157 7.13 8.30 -19.31
CA ALA A 157 7.80 7.01 -19.40
C ALA A 157 6.83 5.88 -19.75
N MET A 158 5.62 5.86 -19.18
CA MET A 158 4.59 4.88 -19.53
C MET A 158 4.25 4.93 -21.03
N LEU A 159 4.14 6.13 -21.61
CA LEU A 159 3.78 6.33 -23.01
C LEU A 159 4.94 6.13 -23.99
N THR A 160 6.19 6.36 -23.57
CA THR A 160 7.37 6.39 -24.47
C THR A 160 8.33 5.21 -24.28
N GLN A 161 8.25 4.47 -23.17
CA GLN A 161 9.20 3.42 -22.80
C GLN A 161 8.55 2.04 -22.62
N ASN A 162 7.43 1.78 -23.31
CA ASN A 162 6.67 0.52 -23.22
C ASN A 162 6.29 0.18 -21.76
N GLY A 163 5.63 1.11 -21.06
CA GLY A 163 5.18 0.85 -19.70
C GLY A 163 4.18 -0.30 -19.63
N GLU A 164 4.35 -1.20 -18.66
CA GLU A 164 3.52 -2.38 -18.46
C GLU A 164 2.78 -2.29 -17.12
N LEU A 165 1.47 -2.56 -17.10
CA LEU A 165 0.72 -2.66 -15.85
C LEU A 165 0.65 -4.14 -15.44
N VAL A 166 1.77 -4.67 -14.95
CA VAL A 166 1.87 -6.07 -14.48
C VAL A 166 1.62 -6.22 -12.98
N SER A 167 1.84 -5.15 -12.21
CA SER A 167 1.62 -5.15 -10.77
C SER A 167 0.16 -5.37 -10.36
N ASP A 168 -0.80 -5.08 -11.24
CA ASP A 168 -2.23 -5.30 -10.96
C ASP A 168 -2.67 -6.75 -11.20
N LEU A 169 -1.77 -7.64 -11.63
CA LEU A 169 -1.96 -9.10 -11.62
C LEU A 169 -1.90 -9.67 -10.19
N TYR A 170 -1.49 -8.88 -9.19
CA TYR A 170 -1.40 -9.33 -7.80
C TYR A 170 -2.74 -9.81 -7.22
N VAL A 171 -2.85 -11.11 -6.99
CA VAL A 171 -4.01 -11.73 -6.36
C VAL A 171 -3.88 -11.71 -4.84
N SER A 172 -4.67 -10.86 -4.19
CA SER A 172 -4.74 -10.81 -2.73
C SER A 172 -5.88 -11.70 -2.19
N PRO A 173 -5.72 -12.35 -1.02
CA PRO A 173 -6.85 -12.95 -0.31
C PRO A 173 -8.01 -11.97 -0.07
N GLY A 174 -7.70 -10.67 0.02
CA GLY A 174 -8.70 -9.61 0.16
C GLY A 174 -9.61 -9.42 -1.06
N ILE A 175 -9.36 -10.06 -2.20
CA ILE A 175 -10.27 -10.06 -3.36
C ILE A 175 -11.60 -10.74 -2.99
N ASN A 176 -11.53 -11.79 -2.18
CA ASN A 176 -12.70 -12.52 -1.67
C ASN A 176 -13.35 -11.85 -0.45
N SER A 177 -12.90 -10.65 -0.06
CA SER A 177 -13.58 -9.91 1.02
C SER A 177 -15.06 -9.70 0.68
N GLY A 178 -15.93 -9.90 1.68
CA GLY A 178 -17.37 -9.78 1.51
C GLY A 178 -17.77 -8.39 1.03
N LEU A 179 -18.68 -8.34 0.05
CA LEU A 179 -19.24 -7.08 -0.46
C LEU A 179 -20.02 -6.29 0.59
N PHE A 180 -20.51 -6.97 1.62
CA PHE A 180 -21.46 -6.42 2.58
C PHE A 180 -20.91 -6.54 4.00
N PRO A 181 -19.92 -5.71 4.38
CA PRO A 181 -19.28 -5.82 5.70
C PRO A 181 -20.28 -5.53 6.84
N PHE A 182 -21.36 -4.81 6.53
CA PHE A 182 -22.48 -4.53 7.44
C PHE A 182 -23.38 -5.75 7.74
N LEU A 183 -23.15 -6.90 7.10
CA LEU A 183 -23.82 -8.16 7.44
C LEU A 183 -23.01 -9.00 8.44
N GLU A 184 -21.76 -8.61 8.72
CA GLU A 184 -20.97 -9.27 9.75
C GLU A 184 -21.54 -8.94 11.14
N PHE A 185 -21.77 -9.95 11.97
CA PHE A 185 -22.30 -9.80 13.32
C PHE A 185 -21.21 -9.32 14.30
N THR A 186 -20.68 -8.13 14.04
CA THR A 186 -19.65 -7.46 14.84
C THR A 186 -20.10 -6.05 15.19
N PRO A 187 -19.56 -5.41 16.25
CA PRO A 187 -19.92 -4.03 16.57
C PRO A 187 -19.65 -3.05 15.41
N ILE A 188 -18.60 -3.31 14.62
CA ILE A 188 -18.28 -2.54 13.42
C ILE A 188 -19.30 -2.79 12.31
N GLY A 189 -19.66 -4.05 12.04
CA GLY A 189 -20.69 -4.38 11.06
C GLY A 189 -22.04 -3.75 11.39
N MET A 190 -22.45 -3.76 12.67
CA MET A 190 -23.65 -3.07 13.13
C MET A 190 -23.57 -1.55 12.93
N LEU A 191 -22.44 -0.93 13.26
CA LEU A 191 -22.22 0.51 13.04
C LEU A 191 -22.29 0.86 11.55
N GLN A 192 -21.74 0.01 10.68
CA GLN A 192 -21.80 0.17 9.24
C GLN A 192 -23.21 -0.01 8.69
N LEU A 193 -23.99 -0.93 9.24
CA LEU A 193 -25.41 -1.10 8.91
C LEU A 193 -26.20 0.16 9.27
N VAL A 194 -25.98 0.71 10.47
CA VAL A 194 -26.55 2.00 10.88
C VAL A 194 -26.12 3.11 9.92
N GLY A 195 -24.86 3.10 9.49
CA GLY A 195 -24.33 4.02 8.49
C GLY A 195 -25.09 3.91 7.17
N LEU A 196 -25.22 2.72 6.60
CA LEU A 196 -25.92 2.48 5.34
C LEU A 196 -27.38 2.92 5.40
N VAL A 197 -28.12 2.46 6.41
CA VAL A 197 -29.54 2.81 6.61
C VAL A 197 -29.68 4.32 6.76
N GLY A 198 -28.81 4.94 7.56
CA GLY A 198 -28.85 6.37 7.78
C GLY A 198 -28.44 7.21 6.57
N LEU A 199 -27.53 6.76 5.71
CA LEU A 199 -27.22 7.44 4.44
C LEU A 199 -28.44 7.52 3.52
N VAL A 200 -29.22 6.44 3.46
CA VAL A 200 -30.47 6.40 2.68
C VAL A 200 -31.55 7.25 3.35
N TRP A 201 -31.74 7.09 4.65
CA TRP A 201 -32.77 7.80 5.42
C TRP A 201 -32.56 9.32 5.43
N PHE A 202 -31.32 9.76 5.65
CA PHE A 202 -30.97 11.18 5.72
C PHE A 202 -30.50 11.76 4.39
N TYR A 203 -30.68 11.04 3.27
CA TYR A 203 -30.16 11.42 1.95
C TYR A 203 -30.47 12.87 1.54
N ARG A 204 -31.65 13.40 1.92
CA ARG A 204 -32.05 14.80 1.62
C ARG A 204 -32.01 15.73 2.83
N SER A 205 -31.78 15.21 4.02
CA SER A 205 -32.01 15.91 5.29
C SER A 205 -30.73 16.48 5.88
N VAL A 206 -29.58 15.87 5.60
CA VAL A 206 -28.28 16.28 6.13
C VAL A 206 -27.23 16.40 5.03
N TRP A 207 -26.30 17.33 5.20
CA TRP A 207 -25.35 17.73 4.16
C TRP A 207 -24.36 16.63 3.77
N TRP A 208 -24.00 15.73 4.70
CA TRP A 208 -22.98 14.70 4.51
C TRP A 208 -23.52 13.41 3.90
N ALA A 209 -24.84 13.13 4.03
CA ALA A 209 -25.40 11.83 3.65
C ALA A 209 -25.32 11.59 2.14
N ARG A 210 -25.78 12.54 1.34
CA ARG A 210 -25.76 12.42 -0.12
C ARG A 210 -24.35 12.31 -0.71
N PRO A 211 -23.38 13.16 -0.34
CA PRO A 211 -21.99 13.00 -0.77
C PRO A 211 -21.36 11.66 -0.37
N LEU A 212 -21.52 11.23 0.89
CA LEU A 212 -20.99 9.93 1.33
C LEU A 212 -21.64 8.76 0.60
N LEU A 213 -22.94 8.85 0.30
CA LEU A 213 -23.63 7.83 -0.49
C LEU A 213 -23.09 7.76 -1.93
N PHE A 214 -22.81 8.89 -2.58
CA PHE A 214 -22.21 8.87 -3.92
C PHE A 214 -20.81 8.28 -3.91
N LEU A 215 -19.98 8.62 -2.92
CA LEU A 215 -18.66 7.99 -2.76
C LEU A 215 -18.81 6.49 -2.56
N LEU A 216 -19.71 6.05 -1.66
CA LEU A 216 -19.96 4.64 -1.39
C LEU A 216 -20.39 3.88 -2.65
N VAL A 217 -21.42 4.37 -3.35
CA VAL A 217 -21.91 3.75 -4.59
C VAL A 217 -20.84 3.73 -5.67
N GLY A 218 -20.04 4.80 -5.78
CA GLY A 218 -18.93 4.88 -6.73
C GLY A 218 -17.84 3.84 -6.48
N VAL A 219 -17.52 3.57 -5.21
CA VAL A 219 -16.55 2.54 -4.82
C VAL A 219 -17.07 1.14 -5.12
N TYR A 220 -18.37 0.88 -4.86
CA TYR A 220 -19.00 -0.37 -5.26
C TYR A 220 -19.02 -0.55 -6.78
N ALA A 221 -19.32 0.51 -7.55
CA ALA A 221 -19.28 0.47 -9.00
C ALA A 221 -17.87 0.15 -9.52
N TYR A 222 -16.84 0.80 -8.97
CA TYR A 222 -15.44 0.48 -9.30
C TYR A 222 -15.13 -0.99 -9.00
N ARG A 223 -15.50 -1.49 -7.81
CA ARG A 223 -15.24 -2.88 -7.42
C ARG A 223 -15.90 -3.87 -8.37
N LEU A 224 -17.15 -3.64 -8.75
CA LEU A 224 -17.87 -4.53 -9.68
C LEU A 224 -17.20 -4.54 -11.06
N ILE A 225 -16.82 -3.38 -11.59
CA ILE A 225 -16.08 -3.29 -12.87
C ILE A 225 -14.73 -4.02 -12.77
N ALA A 226 -14.01 -3.83 -11.66
CA ALA A 226 -12.74 -4.50 -11.43
C ALA A 226 -12.88 -6.02 -11.29
N GLN A 227 -13.96 -6.51 -10.67
CA GLN A 227 -14.27 -7.95 -10.60
C GLN A 227 -14.57 -8.54 -11.99
N VAL A 228 -15.38 -7.84 -12.80
CA VAL A 228 -15.64 -8.26 -14.19
C VAL A 228 -14.33 -8.31 -14.97
N ARG A 229 -13.48 -7.28 -14.85
CA ARG A 229 -12.16 -7.27 -15.48
C ARG A 229 -11.26 -8.41 -15.00
N PHE A 230 -11.25 -8.68 -13.70
CA PHE A 230 -10.48 -9.77 -13.12
C PHE A 230 -10.88 -11.13 -13.72
N ILE A 231 -12.18 -11.39 -13.86
CA ILE A 231 -12.68 -12.63 -14.49
C ILE A 231 -12.27 -12.71 -15.97
N LEU A 232 -12.26 -11.59 -16.68
CA LEU A 232 -11.99 -11.55 -18.11
C LEU A 232 -10.50 -11.51 -18.48
N SER A 233 -9.63 -11.07 -17.58
CA SER A 233 -8.24 -10.72 -17.93
C SER A 233 -7.22 -10.91 -16.81
N GLU A 234 -7.63 -11.44 -15.65
CA GLU A 234 -6.78 -11.64 -14.44
C GLU A 234 -6.22 -10.34 -13.80
N HIS A 235 -6.38 -9.20 -14.46
CA HIS A 235 -6.07 -7.89 -13.91
C HIS A 235 -7.05 -7.54 -12.79
N THR A 236 -6.53 -7.45 -11.57
CA THR A 236 -7.31 -7.22 -10.35
C THR A 236 -7.74 -5.77 -10.18
N PHE A 237 -7.09 -4.82 -10.86
CA PHE A 237 -7.32 -3.38 -10.66
C PHE A 237 -7.21 -2.96 -9.18
N PHE A 238 -6.41 -3.73 -8.42
CA PHE A 238 -6.23 -3.59 -6.98
C PHE A 238 -7.55 -3.58 -6.20
N LEU A 239 -8.58 -4.31 -6.68
CA LEU A 239 -9.94 -4.26 -6.16
C LEU A 239 -10.04 -4.60 -4.68
N HIS A 240 -9.10 -5.36 -4.11
CA HIS A 240 -9.08 -5.73 -2.70
C HIS A 240 -9.04 -4.51 -1.76
N TYR A 241 -8.45 -3.38 -2.17
CA TYR A 241 -8.44 -2.16 -1.36
C TYR A 241 -9.79 -1.43 -1.31
N THR A 242 -10.69 -1.67 -2.27
CA THR A 242 -12.04 -1.06 -2.25
C THR A 242 -12.80 -1.42 -0.97
N ALA A 243 -12.54 -2.62 -0.42
CA ALA A 243 -13.13 -3.07 0.82
C ALA A 243 -12.81 -2.17 2.00
N ARG A 244 -11.58 -1.72 2.05
CA ARG A 244 -11.15 -0.81 3.09
C ARG A 244 -11.82 0.55 2.98
N LEU A 245 -11.94 1.08 1.77
CA LEU A 245 -12.57 2.37 1.52
C LEU A 245 -14.07 2.36 1.85
N TYR A 246 -14.86 1.38 1.36
CA TYR A 246 -16.29 1.35 1.69
C TYR A 246 -16.54 1.10 3.18
N THR A 247 -15.68 0.31 3.85
CA THR A 247 -15.76 0.03 5.28
C THR A 247 -15.57 1.32 6.09
N VAL A 248 -14.56 2.14 5.75
CA VAL A 248 -14.34 3.44 6.41
C VAL A 248 -15.46 4.44 6.10
N LEU A 249 -15.98 4.48 4.88
CA LEU A 249 -17.12 5.34 4.51
C LEU A 249 -18.38 5.00 5.32
N LEU A 250 -18.71 3.71 5.42
CA LEU A 250 -19.86 3.22 6.18
C LEU A 250 -19.70 3.46 7.68
N THR A 251 -18.52 3.22 8.24
CA THR A 251 -18.24 3.48 9.65
C THR A 251 -18.31 4.98 9.97
N THR A 252 -17.75 5.83 9.12
CA THR A 252 -17.89 7.29 9.21
C THR A 252 -19.36 7.69 9.20
N ALA A 253 -20.15 7.15 8.27
CA ALA A 253 -21.58 7.40 8.20
C ALA A 253 -22.29 6.93 9.46
N GLY A 254 -21.97 5.74 9.99
CA GLY A 254 -22.56 5.21 11.22
C GLY A 254 -22.37 6.14 12.41
N VAL A 255 -21.15 6.66 12.60
CA VAL A 255 -20.86 7.64 13.65
C VAL A 255 -21.69 8.92 13.44
N LEU A 256 -21.73 9.45 12.21
CA LEU A 256 -22.52 10.65 11.90
C LEU A 256 -24.02 10.43 12.14
N VAL A 257 -24.57 9.28 11.77
CA VAL A 257 -25.98 8.92 11.99
C VAL A 257 -26.29 8.86 13.48
N LEU A 258 -25.45 8.18 14.28
CA LEU A 258 -25.65 8.08 15.73
C LEU A 258 -25.65 9.45 16.39
N THR A 259 -24.85 10.41 15.91
CA THR A 259 -24.87 11.78 16.48
C THR A 259 -26.18 12.52 16.24
N HIS A 260 -26.93 12.18 15.19
CA HIS A 260 -28.24 12.76 14.90
C HIS A 260 -29.37 12.00 15.61
N VAL A 261 -29.30 10.67 15.61
CA VAL A 261 -30.37 9.80 16.11
C VAL A 261 -30.33 9.62 17.62
N ALA A 262 -29.14 9.45 18.22
CA ALA A 262 -29.02 9.16 19.65
C ALA A 262 -29.66 10.25 20.54
N PRO A 263 -29.48 11.55 20.30
CA PRO A 263 -30.16 12.58 21.09
C PRO A 263 -31.69 12.51 20.97
N ILE A 264 -32.22 12.15 19.80
CA ILE A 264 -33.67 12.02 19.58
C ILE A 264 -34.22 10.82 20.36
N VAL A 265 -33.55 9.68 20.27
CA VAL A 265 -33.94 8.46 20.99
C VAL A 265 -33.86 8.69 22.49
N LEU A 266 -32.75 9.20 23.01
CA LEU A 266 -32.54 9.46 24.43
C LEU A 266 -33.60 10.42 25.01
N ARG A 267 -33.96 11.47 24.26
CA ARG A 267 -35.06 12.37 24.64
C ARG A 267 -36.41 11.65 24.67
N ARG A 268 -36.69 10.77 23.70
CA ARG A 268 -37.94 9.98 23.66
C ARG A 268 -38.05 8.99 24.81
N VAL A 269 -36.95 8.34 25.19
CA VAL A 269 -36.93 7.41 26.34
C VAL A 269 -36.64 8.09 27.68
N ARG A 270 -36.57 9.44 27.70
CA ARG A 270 -36.30 10.27 28.89
C ARG A 270 -35.01 9.88 29.64
N LEU A 271 -34.02 9.36 28.92
CA LEU A 271 -32.71 9.05 29.47
C LEU A 271 -31.80 10.26 29.31
N VAL A 272 -31.24 10.74 30.42
CA VAL A 272 -30.16 11.74 30.41
C VAL A 272 -28.85 10.96 30.42
N PRO A 273 -28.10 10.92 29.30
CA PRO A 273 -26.83 10.22 29.30
C PRO A 273 -25.90 10.92 30.29
N PRO A 274 -25.19 10.18 31.16
CA PRO A 274 -24.18 10.79 32.00
C PRO A 274 -23.16 11.49 31.10
N ARG A 275 -22.70 12.70 31.48
CA ARG A 275 -21.65 13.43 30.72
C ARG A 275 -20.40 12.57 30.51
N VAL A 276 -20.14 11.64 31.43
CA VAL A 276 -19.05 10.66 31.39
C VAL A 276 -19.29 9.56 30.33
N GLY A 277 -20.54 9.28 29.95
CA GLY A 277 -20.87 8.18 29.02
C GLY A 277 -20.29 8.37 27.62
N ALA A 278 -20.36 9.59 27.06
CA ALA A 278 -19.75 9.88 25.76
C ALA A 278 -18.22 9.78 25.81
N ALA A 279 -17.61 10.25 26.90
CA ALA A 279 -16.17 10.13 27.13
C ALA A 279 -15.76 8.65 27.28
N ALA A 280 -16.55 7.84 27.98
CA ALA A 280 -16.32 6.40 28.14
C ALA A 280 -16.40 5.65 26.81
N VAL A 281 -17.43 5.90 25.99
CA VAL A 281 -17.53 5.29 24.65
C VAL A 281 -16.33 5.64 23.78
N LEU A 282 -15.88 6.89 23.83
CA LEU A 282 -14.70 7.30 23.08
C LEU A 282 -13.41 6.69 23.64
N ALA A 283 -13.26 6.62 24.97
CA ALA A 283 -12.13 5.96 25.60
C ALA A 283 -12.07 4.48 25.20
N VAL A 284 -13.21 3.79 25.13
CA VAL A 284 -13.31 2.42 24.62
C VAL A 284 -12.91 2.36 23.14
N ALA A 285 -13.37 3.28 22.29
CA ALA A 285 -12.99 3.30 20.88
C ALA A 285 -11.48 3.54 20.68
N LEU A 286 -10.87 4.42 21.47
CA LEU A 286 -9.43 4.68 21.45
C LEU A 286 -8.64 3.48 21.99
N ALA A 287 -9.07 2.88 23.10
CA ALA A 287 -8.47 1.69 23.66
C ALA A 287 -8.57 0.51 22.68
N TRP A 288 -9.70 0.36 21.97
CA TRP A 288 -9.87 -0.64 20.93
C TRP A 288 -8.94 -0.38 19.74
N ALA A 289 -8.86 0.85 19.24
CA ALA A 289 -7.90 1.20 18.18
C ALA A 289 -6.46 0.90 18.58
N GLY A 290 -6.07 1.28 19.80
CA GLY A 290 -4.76 0.97 20.37
C GLY A 290 -4.52 -0.53 20.49
N ALA A 291 -5.50 -1.29 20.97
CA ALA A 291 -5.41 -2.75 21.10
C ALA A 291 -5.29 -3.44 19.74
N GLU A 292 -6.08 -3.08 18.73
CA GLU A 292 -6.01 -3.66 17.38
C GLU A 292 -4.63 -3.41 16.75
N TYR A 293 -4.13 -2.17 16.80
CA TYR A 293 -2.82 -1.86 16.22
C TYR A 293 -1.67 -2.50 17.01
N THR A 294 -1.77 -2.54 18.34
CA THR A 294 -0.81 -3.28 19.16
C THR A 294 -0.80 -4.76 18.78
N GLN A 295 -1.97 -5.36 18.62
CA GLN A 295 -2.10 -6.75 18.18
C GLN A 295 -1.58 -6.98 16.75
N ALA A 296 -1.72 -6.02 15.85
CA ALA A 296 -1.21 -6.12 14.49
C ALA A 296 0.32 -5.98 14.44
N TRP A 297 0.91 -5.13 15.28
CA TRP A 297 2.36 -4.92 15.40
C TRP A 297 3.09 -5.95 16.26
N MET A 298 2.40 -6.63 17.18
CA MET A 298 3.01 -7.65 18.01
C MET A 298 3.06 -9.00 17.28
N PRO A 299 4.18 -9.76 17.38
CA PRO A 299 4.27 -11.11 16.84
C PRO A 299 3.19 -12.02 17.42
N LYS A 300 2.40 -12.65 16.55
CA LYS A 300 1.44 -13.71 16.91
C LYS A 300 1.94 -15.03 16.33
N ALA A 301 2.58 -15.84 17.17
CA ALA A 301 3.10 -17.17 16.77
C ALA A 301 1.95 -18.16 16.48
N ASN A 302 0.82 -18.05 17.17
CA ASN A 302 -0.32 -18.96 17.05
C ASN A 302 -1.63 -18.21 16.75
N ALA A 303 -1.74 -17.56 15.58
CA ALA A 303 -3.08 -17.32 15.06
C ALA A 303 -3.61 -18.67 14.57
N ALA A 304 -4.87 -19.02 14.85
CA ALA A 304 -5.48 -20.33 14.60
C ALA A 304 -5.06 -20.98 13.26
N VAL A 305 -5.09 -22.32 13.18
CA VAL A 305 -4.67 -23.20 12.06
C VAL A 305 -4.95 -22.67 10.64
N PHE A 306 -5.95 -21.80 10.48
CA PHE A 306 -6.38 -21.20 9.21
C PHE A 306 -5.79 -19.81 8.88
N THR A 307 -5.03 -19.18 9.77
CA THR A 307 -4.60 -17.78 9.64
C THR A 307 -3.09 -17.56 9.56
N GLY A 308 -2.29 -18.54 9.99
CA GLY A 308 -0.83 -18.48 9.95
C GLY A 308 -0.23 -17.32 10.77
N PRO A 309 1.11 -17.21 10.82
CA PRO A 309 1.79 -16.11 11.51
C PRO A 309 1.42 -14.76 10.88
N ASN A 310 1.17 -13.74 11.72
CA ASN A 310 1.00 -12.38 11.23
C ASN A 310 2.34 -11.80 10.73
N TYR A 311 2.32 -10.70 10.00
CA TYR A 311 3.53 -10.11 9.43
C TYR A 311 4.59 -9.73 10.47
N ALA A 312 4.19 -9.30 11.66
CA ALA A 312 5.12 -9.07 12.76
C ALA A 312 5.85 -10.36 13.17
N ALA A 313 5.13 -11.49 13.24
CA ALA A 313 5.75 -12.80 13.46
C ALA A 313 6.62 -13.22 12.27
N LEU A 314 6.17 -13.03 11.02
CA LEU A 314 6.98 -13.32 9.82
C LEU A 314 8.30 -12.55 9.81
N ALA A 315 8.32 -11.29 10.24
CA ALA A 315 9.54 -10.50 10.38
C ALA A 315 10.48 -11.06 11.47
N HIS A 316 9.93 -11.63 12.55
CA HIS A 316 10.71 -12.28 13.60
C HIS A 316 11.20 -13.69 13.23
N LEU A 317 10.51 -14.35 12.29
CA LEU A 317 10.91 -15.63 11.71
C LEU A 317 11.94 -15.48 10.58
N GLU A 318 12.22 -14.25 10.15
CA GLU A 318 13.23 -13.95 9.14
C GLU A 318 14.63 -13.90 9.78
N PRO A 319 15.60 -14.67 9.27
CA PRO A 319 16.99 -14.60 9.71
C PRO A 319 17.62 -13.24 9.41
N LEU A 320 18.45 -12.77 10.34
CA LEU A 320 19.33 -11.62 10.13
C LEU A 320 20.43 -11.97 9.10
N PRO A 321 21.13 -10.98 8.52
CA PRO A 321 22.19 -11.21 7.52
C PRO A 321 23.28 -12.21 7.94
N GLY A 322 23.55 -12.31 9.26
CA GLY A 322 24.52 -13.24 9.84
C GLY A 322 23.97 -14.64 10.16
N GLY A 323 22.71 -14.95 9.83
CA GLY A 323 22.08 -16.26 10.08
C GLY A 323 21.46 -16.43 11.46
N GLY A 324 21.73 -15.51 12.39
CA GLY A 324 21.01 -15.42 13.65
C GLY A 324 19.58 -14.92 13.47
N TYR A 325 18.77 -14.97 14.52
CA TYR A 325 17.40 -14.45 14.52
C TYR A 325 17.29 -13.25 15.48
N PRO A 326 16.28 -12.37 15.28
CA PRO A 326 15.97 -11.31 16.24
C PRO A 326 15.78 -11.84 17.67
N ARG A 327 16.05 -11.00 18.68
CA ARG A 327 16.00 -11.37 20.12
C ARG A 327 14.70 -12.10 20.52
N PHE A 328 13.58 -11.69 19.94
CA PHE A 328 12.24 -12.22 20.27
C PHE A 328 11.69 -13.18 19.21
N ALA A 329 12.57 -13.74 18.37
CA ALA A 329 12.16 -14.71 17.37
C ALA A 329 11.52 -15.96 18.00
N PRO A 330 10.32 -16.37 17.52
CA PRO A 330 9.74 -17.64 17.93
C PRO A 330 10.75 -18.79 17.77
N LYS A 331 10.69 -19.75 18.69
CA LYS A 331 11.50 -20.97 18.64
C LYS A 331 10.70 -22.06 17.93
N GLY A 332 11.33 -22.83 17.06
CA GLY A 332 10.71 -23.97 16.37
C GLY A 332 10.99 -24.01 14.87
N ASP A 333 10.36 -24.98 14.20
CA ASP A 333 10.58 -25.33 12.80
C ASP A 333 9.96 -24.33 11.80
N GLU A 334 9.18 -23.36 12.28
CA GLU A 334 8.58 -22.29 11.47
C GLU A 334 9.59 -21.22 11.02
N ARG A 335 10.83 -21.30 11.52
CA ARG A 335 11.89 -20.37 11.17
C ARG A 335 12.24 -20.50 9.70
N ARG A 336 12.29 -19.36 9.00
CA ARG A 336 12.63 -19.34 7.58
C ARG A 336 14.08 -19.72 7.37
N ALA A 337 14.35 -20.35 6.23
CA ALA A 337 15.70 -20.66 5.79
C ALA A 337 16.51 -19.36 5.62
N TRP A 338 17.73 -19.37 6.12
CA TRP A 338 18.64 -18.24 6.02
C TRP A 338 19.06 -17.98 4.58
N PHE A 339 19.21 -16.71 4.23
CA PHE A 339 19.78 -16.27 2.96
C PHE A 339 21.14 -15.64 3.22
N PRO A 340 22.23 -16.13 2.61
CA PRO A 340 23.60 -15.80 2.99
C PRO A 340 24.09 -14.45 2.43
N VAL A 341 23.36 -13.38 2.72
CA VAL A 341 23.60 -12.02 2.21
C VAL A 341 25.03 -11.56 2.46
N THR A 342 25.54 -11.74 3.68
CA THR A 342 26.88 -11.28 4.07
C THR A 342 27.99 -12.00 3.29
N GLN A 343 27.78 -13.28 2.95
CA GLN A 343 28.72 -14.07 2.17
C GLN A 343 28.66 -13.67 0.69
N ILE A 344 27.47 -13.38 0.18
CA ILE A 344 27.28 -12.85 -1.18
C ILE A 344 27.97 -11.49 -1.32
N GLU A 345 27.74 -10.57 -0.37
CA GLU A 345 28.39 -9.25 -0.34
C GLU A 345 29.92 -9.38 -0.34
N LYS A 346 30.48 -10.16 0.58
CA LYS A 346 31.93 -10.40 0.65
C LYS A 346 32.51 -11.00 -0.63
N ALA A 347 31.80 -11.93 -1.26
CA ALA A 347 32.25 -12.54 -2.51
C ALA A 347 32.32 -11.49 -3.63
N VAL A 348 31.30 -10.62 -3.74
CA VAL A 348 31.26 -9.54 -4.72
C VAL A 348 32.31 -8.48 -4.42
N ASP A 349 32.46 -8.06 -3.16
CA ASP A 349 33.44 -7.06 -2.75
C ASP A 349 34.88 -7.51 -3.06
N ALA A 350 35.17 -8.80 -2.93
CA ALA A 350 36.47 -9.36 -3.26
C ALA A 350 36.84 -9.22 -4.75
N VAL A 351 35.85 -9.07 -5.64
CA VAL A 351 36.05 -8.98 -7.10
C VAL A 351 35.83 -7.54 -7.60
N LYS A 352 34.79 -6.86 -7.14
CA LYS A 352 34.36 -5.54 -7.61
C LYS A 352 34.68 -4.39 -6.65
N GLY A 353 35.07 -4.69 -5.42
CA GLY A 353 35.31 -3.71 -4.34
C GLY A 353 34.04 -3.36 -3.55
N PRO A 354 34.19 -2.84 -2.31
CA PRO A 354 33.09 -2.61 -1.35
C PRO A 354 32.08 -1.52 -1.76
N ASP A 355 32.50 -0.60 -2.62
CA ASP A 355 31.64 0.48 -3.11
C ASP A 355 30.88 0.10 -4.39
N ALA A 356 31.05 -1.12 -4.89
CA ALA A 356 30.35 -1.59 -6.06
C ALA A 356 28.82 -1.63 -5.84
N ARG A 357 28.08 -1.26 -6.88
CA ARG A 357 26.61 -1.31 -6.92
C ARG A 357 26.17 -2.09 -8.17
N PRO A 358 26.49 -3.40 -8.23
CA PRO A 358 26.26 -4.21 -9.41
C PRO A 358 24.79 -4.30 -9.79
N VAL A 359 24.54 -4.56 -11.07
CA VAL A 359 23.26 -5.05 -11.54
C VAL A 359 23.20 -6.56 -11.33
N THR A 360 22.22 -7.02 -10.56
CA THR A 360 22.16 -8.38 -10.04
C THR A 360 20.89 -9.10 -10.47
N LEU A 361 21.07 -10.28 -11.07
CA LEU A 361 20.01 -11.27 -11.23
C LEU A 361 20.06 -12.23 -10.03
N THR A 362 19.01 -12.26 -9.21
CA THR A 362 18.99 -13.08 -7.98
C THR A 362 17.77 -13.98 -7.94
N ALA A 363 17.96 -15.22 -7.49
CA ALA A 363 16.89 -16.17 -7.18
C ALA A 363 16.21 -15.88 -5.82
N ASP A 364 16.67 -14.86 -5.09
CA ASP A 364 16.06 -14.41 -3.84
C ASP A 364 16.14 -12.88 -3.69
N GLU A 365 14.98 -12.22 -3.65
CA GLU A 365 14.89 -10.76 -3.57
C GLU A 365 15.24 -10.19 -2.19
N ARG A 366 15.38 -11.05 -1.16
CA ARG A 366 15.83 -10.61 0.18
C ARG A 366 17.17 -9.86 0.12
N LEU A 367 18.00 -10.14 -0.89
CA LEU A 367 19.24 -9.41 -1.16
C LEU A 367 19.06 -7.89 -1.14
N PHE A 368 18.00 -7.38 -1.77
CA PHE A 368 17.77 -5.94 -1.92
C PHE A 368 17.19 -5.27 -0.68
N SER A 369 16.78 -6.06 0.32
CA SER A 369 16.42 -5.53 1.65
C SER A 369 17.66 -5.11 2.46
N PHE A 370 18.83 -5.66 2.12
CA PHE A 370 20.07 -5.46 2.88
C PHE A 370 21.14 -4.73 2.08
N LEU A 371 21.22 -4.97 0.76
CA LEU A 371 22.25 -4.40 -0.11
C LEU A 371 21.64 -3.38 -1.07
N PRO A 372 22.27 -2.21 -1.26
CA PRO A 372 21.81 -1.16 -2.18
C PRO A 372 22.12 -1.48 -3.66
N TRP A 373 22.03 -2.75 -4.05
CA TRP A 373 22.32 -3.23 -5.41
C TRP A 373 21.12 -3.05 -6.33
N ARG A 374 21.37 -3.09 -7.64
CA ARG A 374 20.32 -2.89 -8.65
C ARG A 374 19.77 -4.23 -9.07
N MET A 375 18.48 -4.45 -8.85
CA MET A 375 17.80 -5.65 -9.35
C MET A 375 17.70 -5.61 -10.87
N TYR A 376 18.13 -6.68 -11.56
CA TYR A 376 17.97 -6.78 -13.00
C TYR A 376 16.50 -6.98 -13.37
N VAL A 377 15.80 -7.90 -12.71
CA VAL A 377 14.36 -8.16 -12.91
C VAL A 377 13.79 -8.78 -11.63
N ALA A 378 12.53 -8.47 -11.31
CA ALA A 378 11.81 -9.07 -10.20
C ALA A 378 11.53 -10.56 -10.46
N ILE A 379 11.47 -11.36 -9.40
CA ILE A 379 11.14 -12.80 -9.50
C ILE A 379 9.66 -12.95 -9.85
N PRO A 380 8.71 -12.57 -8.98
CA PRO A 380 7.29 -12.56 -9.37
C PRO A 380 6.99 -11.38 -10.30
N VAL A 381 6.15 -11.62 -11.31
CA VAL A 381 5.70 -10.60 -12.28
C VAL A 381 4.94 -9.47 -11.59
N GLU A 382 4.15 -9.80 -10.58
CA GLU A 382 3.37 -8.86 -9.79
C GLU A 382 4.22 -7.96 -8.87
N GLY A 383 5.47 -8.36 -8.60
CA GLY A 383 6.44 -7.55 -7.85
C GLY A 383 7.10 -6.47 -8.70
N ALA A 384 6.91 -6.52 -10.02
CA ALA A 384 7.60 -5.65 -10.95
C ALA A 384 6.91 -4.28 -11.07
N GLY A 385 7.70 -3.20 -11.06
CA GLY A 385 7.21 -1.84 -11.28
C GLY A 385 6.79 -1.61 -12.74
N SER A 386 5.91 -0.63 -13.00
CA SER A 386 5.34 -0.45 -14.33
C SER A 386 6.34 -0.08 -15.44
N LEU A 387 7.51 0.43 -15.06
CA LEU A 387 8.59 0.80 -15.99
C LEU A 387 9.71 -0.24 -16.03
N SER A 388 9.54 -1.38 -15.34
CA SER A 388 10.56 -2.43 -15.29
C SER A 388 10.68 -3.19 -16.61
N ARG A 389 9.63 -3.22 -17.44
CA ARG A 389 9.53 -4.04 -18.66
C ARG A 389 9.80 -5.51 -18.36
N TRP A 390 9.10 -6.02 -17.35
CA TRP A 390 9.34 -7.34 -16.77
C TRP A 390 9.30 -8.44 -17.83
N THR A 391 8.31 -8.39 -18.73
CA THR A 391 8.13 -9.38 -19.79
C THR A 391 9.35 -9.46 -20.70
N GLU A 392 9.84 -8.31 -21.17
CA GLU A 392 11.02 -8.24 -22.04
C GLU A 392 12.30 -8.63 -21.30
N ARG A 393 12.46 -8.23 -20.03
CA ARG A 393 13.63 -8.60 -19.22
C ARG A 393 13.67 -10.10 -18.95
N ARG A 394 12.54 -10.73 -18.61
CA ARG A 394 12.46 -12.18 -18.43
C ARG A 394 12.77 -12.91 -19.73
N ALA A 395 12.22 -12.47 -20.85
CA ALA A 395 12.55 -13.05 -22.16
C ALA A 395 14.05 -12.97 -22.48
N GLU A 396 14.70 -11.85 -22.12
CA GLU A 396 16.15 -11.70 -22.26
C GLU A 396 16.93 -12.67 -21.37
N VAL A 397 16.51 -12.86 -20.10
CA VAL A 397 17.13 -13.87 -19.22
C VAL A 397 16.98 -15.27 -19.79
N THR A 398 15.79 -15.63 -20.29
CA THR A 398 15.55 -16.91 -20.96
C THR A 398 16.43 -17.11 -22.19
N ARG A 399 16.61 -16.06 -23.01
CA ARG A 399 17.52 -16.08 -24.16
C ARG A 399 18.98 -16.29 -23.74
N LEU A 400 19.43 -15.59 -22.69
CA LEU A 400 20.79 -15.77 -22.15
C LEU A 400 21.01 -17.20 -21.68
N ALA A 401 20.05 -17.77 -20.96
CA ALA A 401 20.11 -19.15 -20.49
C ALA A 401 20.24 -20.20 -21.62
N GLN A 402 19.72 -19.91 -22.81
CA GLN A 402 19.84 -20.75 -24.00
C GLN A 402 21.21 -20.65 -24.71
N THR A 403 22.06 -19.68 -24.33
CA THR A 403 23.37 -19.48 -24.96
C THR A 403 24.42 -20.39 -24.32
N ALA A 404 24.63 -21.58 -24.89
CA ALA A 404 25.52 -22.59 -24.30
C ALA A 404 27.02 -22.23 -24.37
N ASP A 405 27.43 -21.51 -25.41
CA ASP A 405 28.83 -21.11 -25.59
C ASP A 405 29.25 -20.07 -24.52
N PRO A 406 30.31 -20.32 -23.73
CA PRO A 406 30.65 -19.46 -22.60
C PRO A 406 31.10 -18.03 -22.97
N ASP A 407 31.79 -17.88 -24.10
CA ASP A 407 32.26 -16.57 -24.57
C ASP A 407 31.08 -15.75 -25.11
N ALA A 408 30.21 -16.38 -25.90
CA ALA A 408 28.97 -15.77 -26.36
C ALA A 408 28.04 -15.41 -25.19
N PHE A 409 27.94 -16.26 -24.16
CA PHE A 409 27.17 -15.97 -22.96
C PHE A 409 27.75 -14.76 -22.20
N ALA A 410 29.07 -14.71 -22.00
CA ALA A 410 29.72 -13.62 -21.31
C ALA A 410 29.53 -12.28 -22.04
N ALA A 411 29.66 -12.28 -23.38
CA ALA A 411 29.41 -11.11 -24.21
C ALA A 411 27.93 -10.69 -24.19
N ALA A 412 27.00 -11.62 -24.41
CA ALA A 412 25.57 -11.33 -24.46
C ALA A 412 25.02 -10.81 -23.12
N SER A 413 25.51 -11.32 -22.00
CA SER A 413 25.10 -10.85 -20.67
C SER A 413 25.75 -9.52 -20.26
N ALA A 414 26.84 -9.10 -20.93
CA ALA A 414 27.47 -7.80 -20.72
C ALA A 414 26.74 -6.67 -21.45
N ASP A 415 26.09 -6.99 -22.57
CA ASP A 415 25.43 -6.03 -23.45
C ASP A 415 23.99 -6.44 -23.75
N THR A 416 23.19 -6.59 -22.68
CA THR A 416 21.76 -6.77 -22.85
C THR A 416 21.11 -5.44 -23.23
N LYS A 417 19.91 -5.51 -23.81
CA LYS A 417 19.05 -4.32 -24.05
C LYS A 417 18.81 -3.46 -22.79
N PHE A 418 18.99 -4.05 -21.61
CA PHE A 418 18.70 -3.43 -20.32
C PHE A 418 19.94 -3.08 -19.49
N GLY A 419 21.13 -3.20 -20.10
CA GLY A 419 22.42 -3.06 -19.43
C GLY A 419 23.03 -4.39 -18.99
N PRO A 420 24.27 -4.39 -18.49
CA PRO A 420 24.95 -5.62 -18.09
C PRO A 420 24.25 -6.31 -16.92
N ILE A 421 24.43 -7.62 -16.84
CA ILE A 421 24.30 -8.38 -15.59
C ILE A 421 25.72 -8.58 -15.05
N ASP A 422 26.00 -7.98 -13.90
CA ASP A 422 27.32 -8.02 -13.25
C ASP A 422 27.45 -9.20 -12.30
N VAL A 423 26.34 -9.56 -11.65
CA VAL A 423 26.28 -10.61 -10.63
C VAL A 423 25.04 -11.49 -10.86
N PHE A 424 25.25 -12.80 -10.85
CA PHE A 424 24.18 -13.78 -10.75
C PHE A 424 24.22 -14.42 -9.36
N VAL A 425 23.11 -14.39 -8.63
CA VAL A 425 22.91 -15.13 -7.39
C VAL A 425 21.86 -16.20 -7.68
N LEU A 426 22.30 -17.41 -7.97
CA LEU A 426 21.43 -18.48 -8.47
C LEU A 426 21.27 -19.57 -7.42
N ARG A 427 20.14 -20.28 -7.47
CA ARG A 427 19.92 -21.46 -6.65
C ARG A 427 20.52 -22.68 -7.34
N LYS A 428 21.28 -23.49 -6.61
CA LYS A 428 21.80 -24.76 -7.10
C LYS A 428 20.66 -25.77 -7.22
N GLN A 429 20.64 -26.47 -8.34
CA GLN A 429 19.79 -27.62 -8.62
C GLN A 429 20.68 -28.79 -9.05
N PRO A 430 20.20 -30.05 -8.98
CA PRO A 430 20.99 -31.21 -9.38
C PRO A 430 21.54 -31.13 -10.81
N ASP A 431 20.85 -30.42 -11.71
CA ASP A 431 21.15 -30.32 -13.14
C ASP A 431 21.54 -28.91 -13.60
N GLY A 432 21.87 -28.00 -12.68
CA GLY A 432 22.37 -26.67 -13.02
C GLY A 432 22.08 -25.62 -11.96
N TRP A 433 22.04 -24.36 -12.39
CA TRP A 433 21.77 -23.21 -11.54
C TRP A 433 20.50 -22.51 -12.00
N GLN A 434 19.65 -22.06 -11.08
CA GLN A 434 18.30 -21.62 -11.39
C GLN A 434 18.04 -20.19 -10.91
N TRP A 435 17.36 -19.43 -11.76
CA TRP A 435 16.67 -18.19 -11.44
C TRP A 435 15.19 -18.35 -11.83
N ASP A 436 14.28 -18.22 -10.88
CA ASP A 436 12.84 -18.50 -11.10
C ASP A 436 12.61 -19.86 -11.79
N ASP A 437 12.00 -19.90 -12.98
CA ASP A 437 11.82 -21.11 -13.79
C ASP A 437 12.92 -21.30 -14.86
N VAL A 438 13.88 -20.38 -14.95
CA VAL A 438 14.97 -20.39 -15.93
C VAL A 438 16.21 -21.07 -15.37
N ARG A 439 16.80 -21.97 -16.17
CA ARG A 439 17.98 -22.76 -15.79
C ARG A 439 19.19 -22.38 -16.62
N PHE A 440 20.30 -22.18 -15.93
CA PHE A 440 21.63 -21.98 -16.47
C PHE A 440 22.50 -23.22 -16.24
N GLN A 441 23.37 -23.50 -17.21
CA GLN A 441 24.36 -24.54 -17.12
C GLN A 441 25.65 -23.97 -16.52
N PRO A 442 26.27 -24.61 -15.51
CA PRO A 442 27.53 -24.14 -14.93
C PRO A 442 28.64 -23.88 -15.97
N ALA A 443 28.64 -24.65 -17.06
CA ALA A 443 29.59 -24.52 -18.16
C ALA A 443 29.54 -23.14 -18.85
N GLN A 444 28.40 -22.43 -18.83
CA GLN A 444 28.27 -21.08 -19.40
C GLN A 444 29.15 -20.05 -18.66
N PHE A 445 29.47 -20.31 -17.39
CA PHE A 445 30.20 -19.39 -16.52
C PHE A 445 31.70 -19.70 -16.49
N SER A 446 32.34 -19.61 -17.66
CA SER A 446 33.77 -19.84 -17.81
C SER A 446 34.60 -18.94 -16.89
N ALA A 447 35.64 -19.53 -16.26
CA ALA A 447 36.58 -18.82 -15.41
C ALA A 447 37.37 -17.72 -16.15
N ALA A 448 37.34 -17.67 -17.49
CA ALA A 448 37.91 -16.56 -18.25
C ALA A 448 37.20 -15.22 -17.96
N HIS A 449 35.86 -15.25 -17.82
CA HIS A 449 35.03 -14.05 -17.68
C HIS A 449 34.41 -13.90 -16.30
N TRP A 450 34.35 -14.99 -15.53
CA TRP A 450 33.58 -15.09 -14.30
C TRP A 450 34.42 -15.58 -13.12
N THR A 451 34.10 -15.06 -11.95
CA THR A 451 34.48 -15.64 -10.65
C THR A 451 33.24 -16.31 -10.08
N VAL A 452 33.31 -17.62 -9.85
CA VAL A 452 32.22 -18.42 -9.29
C VAL A 452 32.56 -18.73 -7.83
N VAL A 453 31.63 -18.42 -6.93
CA VAL A 453 31.79 -18.63 -5.48
C VAL A 453 30.58 -19.39 -4.97
N ASP A 454 30.83 -20.54 -4.35
CA ASP A 454 29.81 -21.28 -3.63
C ASP A 454 29.55 -20.63 -2.28
N VAL A 455 28.27 -20.42 -1.96
CA VAL A 455 27.84 -19.88 -0.67
C VAL A 455 26.84 -20.84 -0.01
N PRO A 456 26.59 -20.73 1.30
CA PRO A 456 25.67 -21.64 2.01
C PRO A 456 24.25 -21.67 1.42
N GLN A 457 23.43 -22.63 1.88
CA GLN A 457 21.99 -22.72 1.56
C GLN A 457 21.69 -22.95 0.07
N ASP A 458 22.55 -23.73 -0.59
CA ASP A 458 22.41 -24.12 -2.00
C ASP A 458 22.36 -22.92 -2.96
N TYR A 459 23.15 -21.88 -2.67
CA TYR A 459 23.32 -20.74 -3.58
C TYR A 459 24.71 -20.74 -4.21
N VAL A 460 24.80 -20.16 -5.39
CA VAL A 460 26.04 -19.85 -6.09
C VAL A 460 26.03 -18.40 -6.53
N VAL A 461 27.17 -17.73 -6.36
CA VAL A 461 27.38 -16.36 -6.76
C VAL A 461 28.35 -16.36 -7.93
N VAL A 462 27.92 -15.82 -9.06
CA VAL A 462 28.73 -15.68 -10.26
C VAL A 462 28.95 -14.20 -10.53
N ILE A 463 30.21 -13.79 -10.55
CA ILE A 463 30.61 -12.39 -10.55
C ILE A 463 31.45 -12.13 -11.79
N ARG A 464 31.04 -11.17 -12.60
CA ARG A 464 31.79 -10.77 -13.79
C ARG A 464 33.16 -10.23 -13.34
N LYS A 465 34.24 -10.59 -14.02
CA LYS A 465 35.56 -10.01 -13.75
C LYS A 465 35.61 -8.52 -14.10
#